data_AF-A0A5R9Q8T0-F1
#
_entry.id   AF-A0A5R9Q8T0-F1
#
_cell.length_a   1.000
_cell.length_b   1.000
_cell.length_c   1.000
_cell.angle_alpha   90.00
_cell.angle_beta   90.00
_cell.angle_gamma   90.00
#
_symmetry.space_group_name_H-M   'P 1'
#
loop_
_entity.id
_entity.type
_entity.pdbx_description
1 polymer ?
#
loop_
_entity_poly.entity_id
_entity_poly.type
_entity_poly.pdbx_seq_one_letter_code
_entity_poly.pdbx_strand_id
1 'polypeptide(L)'
;MIREMDYGQDDKTVILNRHGEAPAQSPLTDFNAAPRFEQLEERMIYAARLRPAESFNISLNPLVAAASTLLSEVVRLKHSFEGEDLHALNQRLSGELKLFEHRALHDGAESSQVMAARYVLCTVIDEAVVTTPWGNESEWSQMSLLSSFHNETFGGEKFFQLLERLSRNPVKHLPMLELMYLCLSLGFEGKYRVMPRGMLELEAVRDSLYRQIRQLRGDVPREVSPHWQGLRDTRRRLVRIVPWWMVALFTLICLGMLYTGFAWVLGEQRDTVLQPYQPVDPTVQVEPQS
;
A
#
# COMPACT_ATOMS: atom_id res chain seq x y z
N MET A 1 -26.08 58.17 -55.78
CA MET A 1 -25.86 58.98 -54.57
C MET A 1 -26.53 58.24 -53.42
N ILE A 2 -25.77 57.36 -52.75
CA ILE A 2 -26.28 56.43 -51.73
C ILE A 2 -25.91 57.04 -50.38
N ARG A 3 -26.91 57.25 -49.52
CA ARG A 3 -26.76 57.87 -48.20
C ARG A 3 -26.34 56.75 -47.24
N GLU A 4 -25.09 56.76 -46.79
CA GLU A 4 -24.63 55.87 -45.72
C GLU A 4 -25.38 56.21 -44.43
N MET A 5 -25.95 55.19 -43.80
CA MET A 5 -26.69 55.28 -42.55
C MET A 5 -25.75 54.87 -41.42
N ASP A 6 -25.29 55.87 -40.67
CA ASP A 6 -24.39 55.74 -39.53
C ASP A 6 -25.14 55.13 -38.35
N TYR A 7 -24.80 53.89 -37.97
CA TYR A 7 -25.37 53.22 -36.80
C TYR A 7 -24.52 53.56 -35.58
N GLY A 8 -24.95 54.60 -34.84
CA GLY A 8 -24.35 55.00 -33.57
C GLY A 8 -24.34 53.85 -32.56
N GLN A 9 -23.17 53.65 -31.97
CA GLN A 9 -22.79 52.56 -31.07
C GLN A 9 -23.39 52.71 -29.66
N ASP A 10 -24.72 52.79 -29.54
CA ASP A 10 -25.37 52.94 -28.22
C ASP A 10 -26.77 52.29 -28.08
N ASP A 11 -27.10 51.27 -28.89
CA ASP A 11 -28.31 50.48 -28.71
C ASP A 11 -28.15 49.43 -27.59
N LYS A 12 -28.26 49.88 -26.33
CA LYS A 12 -28.42 48.97 -25.19
C LYS A 12 -29.88 48.53 -25.10
N THR A 13 -30.14 47.27 -25.47
CA THR A 13 -31.44 46.63 -25.23
C THR A 13 -31.62 46.41 -23.72
N VAL A 14 -32.47 47.21 -23.08
CA VAL A 14 -32.81 47.06 -21.66
C VAL A 14 -33.99 46.11 -21.53
N ILE A 15 -33.76 44.95 -20.89
CA ILE A 15 -34.81 43.99 -20.59
C ILE A 15 -35.58 44.49 -19.36
N LEU A 16 -36.87 44.76 -19.51
CA LEU A 16 -37.76 45.19 -18.43
C LEU A 16 -38.67 44.03 -18.01
N ASN A 17 -39.03 43.97 -16.73
CA ASN A 17 -40.03 43.01 -16.27
C ASN A 17 -41.45 43.43 -16.71
N ARG A 18 -42.46 42.57 -16.50
CA ARG A 18 -43.87 42.84 -16.88
C ARG A 18 -44.45 44.14 -16.27
N HIS A 19 -43.84 44.65 -15.20
CA HIS A 19 -44.25 45.87 -14.51
C HIS A 19 -43.44 47.11 -14.93
N GLY A 20 -42.55 46.98 -15.94
CA GLY A 20 -41.78 48.10 -16.49
C GLY A 20 -40.55 48.50 -15.67
N GLU A 21 -40.11 47.67 -14.72
CA GLU A 21 -38.93 47.92 -13.90
C GLU A 21 -37.73 47.12 -14.41
N ALA A 22 -36.53 47.71 -14.29
CA ALA A 22 -35.28 47.03 -14.59
C ALA A 22 -35.09 45.85 -13.60
N PRO A 23 -34.66 44.66 -14.06
CA PRO A 23 -34.46 43.52 -13.19
C PRO A 23 -33.42 43.84 -12.12
N ALA A 24 -33.68 43.42 -10.88
CA ALA A 24 -32.71 43.53 -9.80
C ALA A 24 -31.38 42.87 -10.23
N GLN A 25 -30.26 43.59 -10.10
CA GLN A 25 -28.91 43.10 -10.45
C GLN A 25 -28.37 42.05 -9.46
N SER A 26 -29.26 41.30 -8.82
CA SER A 26 -28.90 40.24 -7.87
C SER A 26 -28.72 38.93 -8.63
N PRO A 27 -27.64 38.17 -8.38
CA PRO A 27 -27.44 36.87 -9.01
C PRO A 27 -28.63 35.94 -8.73
N LEU A 28 -29.10 35.24 -9.77
CA LEU A 28 -30.23 34.30 -9.70
C LEU A 28 -29.93 33.02 -8.89
N THR A 29 -28.72 32.88 -8.36
CA THR A 29 -28.25 31.68 -7.65
C THR A 29 -27.34 32.05 -6.49
N ASP A 30 -27.50 31.36 -5.36
CA ASP A 30 -26.71 31.53 -4.12
C ASP A 30 -25.25 31.03 -4.21
N PHE A 31 -24.78 30.66 -5.40
CA PHE A 31 -23.41 30.20 -5.58
C PHE A 31 -22.45 31.40 -5.60
N ASN A 32 -21.61 31.49 -4.57
CA ASN A 32 -20.39 32.31 -4.61
C ASN A 32 -19.54 31.82 -5.78
N ALA A 33 -19.45 32.63 -6.85
CA ALA A 33 -18.56 32.56 -8.01
C ALA A 33 -18.09 31.16 -8.47
N ALA A 34 -18.40 30.80 -9.73
CA ALA A 34 -17.86 29.60 -10.37
C ALA A 34 -16.32 29.49 -10.19
N PRO A 35 -15.78 28.32 -9.79
CA PRO A 35 -14.34 28.16 -9.57
C PRO A 35 -13.57 28.45 -10.87
N ARG A 36 -12.47 29.19 -10.76
CA ARG A 36 -11.62 29.55 -11.90
C ARG A 36 -11.11 28.29 -12.61
N PHE A 37 -11.11 28.31 -13.93
CA PHE A 37 -10.64 27.22 -14.79
C PHE A 37 -9.19 26.75 -14.46
N GLU A 38 -8.32 27.65 -13.99
CA GLU A 38 -6.95 27.30 -13.54
C GLU A 38 -6.93 26.29 -12.38
N GLN A 39 -7.89 26.36 -11.45
CA GLN A 39 -7.99 25.41 -10.33
C GLN A 39 -8.45 24.02 -10.79
N LEU A 40 -9.13 23.93 -11.93
CA LEU A 40 -9.54 22.66 -12.51
C LEU A 40 -8.38 21.99 -13.25
N GLU A 41 -7.56 22.76 -13.97
CA GLU A 41 -6.37 22.23 -14.65
C GLU A 41 -5.34 21.67 -13.66
N GLU A 42 -5.08 22.36 -12.55
CA GLU A 42 -4.21 21.85 -11.48
C GLU A 42 -4.72 20.53 -10.91
N ARG A 43 -6.03 20.40 -10.70
CA ARG A 43 -6.67 19.15 -10.23
C ARG A 43 -6.59 18.03 -11.27
N MET A 44 -6.72 18.35 -12.56
CA MET A 44 -6.63 17.37 -13.64
C MET A 44 -5.20 16.87 -13.86
N ILE A 45 -4.20 17.75 -13.80
CA ILE A 45 -2.77 17.39 -13.85
C ILE A 45 -2.41 16.50 -12.65
N TYR A 46 -2.97 16.80 -11.48
CA TYR A 46 -2.83 15.98 -10.28
C TYR A 46 -3.43 14.57 -10.44
N ALA A 47 -4.68 14.48 -10.90
CA ALA A 47 -5.36 13.20 -11.14
C ALA A 47 -4.61 12.34 -12.18
N ALA A 48 -3.99 12.97 -13.18
CA ALA A 48 -3.18 12.27 -14.18
C ALA A 48 -1.84 11.75 -13.64
N ARG A 49 -1.28 12.37 -12.59
CA ARG A 49 -0.04 11.91 -11.93
C ARG A 49 -0.28 10.77 -10.94
N LEU A 50 -1.52 10.56 -10.49
CA LEU A 50 -1.94 9.36 -9.78
C LEU A 50 -1.97 8.16 -10.76
N ARG A 51 -0.80 7.75 -11.25
CA ARG A 51 -0.66 6.39 -11.79
C ARG A 51 -1.05 5.43 -10.67
N PRO A 52 -1.90 4.42 -10.92
CA PRO A 52 -2.07 3.31 -10.00
C PRO A 52 -0.81 2.45 -10.08
N ALA A 53 0.32 3.00 -9.63
CA ALA A 53 1.41 2.17 -9.18
C ALA A 53 0.85 1.47 -7.94
N GLU A 54 0.74 0.15 -8.00
CA GLU A 54 0.44 -0.71 -6.86
C GLU A 54 1.41 -0.35 -5.73
N SER A 55 1.03 0.62 -4.89
CA SER A 55 1.79 0.95 -3.71
C SER A 55 1.62 -0.25 -2.80
N PHE A 56 2.73 -0.95 -2.55
CA PHE A 56 2.77 -2.01 -1.56
C PHE A 56 2.43 -1.40 -0.19
N ASN A 57 1.14 -1.41 0.15
CA ASN A 57 0.61 -0.83 1.38
C ASN A 57 0.82 -1.82 2.52
N ILE A 58 2.04 -1.83 3.07
CA ILE A 58 2.42 -2.68 4.20
C ILE A 58 1.88 -2.11 5.53
N SER A 59 1.48 -0.82 5.56
CA SER A 59 0.99 -0.18 6.78
C SER A 59 -0.54 -0.15 6.86
N LEU A 60 -1.08 -0.67 7.97
CA LEU A 60 -2.47 -0.49 8.44
C LEU A 60 -2.84 0.98 8.74
N ASN A 61 -1.93 1.92 8.51
CA ASN A 61 -2.03 3.33 8.86
C ASN A 61 -2.06 4.17 7.57
N PRO A 62 -3.21 4.81 7.24
CA PRO A 62 -3.36 5.63 6.03
C PRO A 62 -2.37 6.80 5.95
N LEU A 63 -2.01 7.39 7.09
CA LEU A 63 -1.05 8.51 7.13
C LEU A 63 0.36 8.05 6.73
N VAL A 64 0.78 6.87 7.19
CA VAL A 64 2.06 6.25 6.81
C VAL A 64 2.03 5.80 5.35
N ALA A 65 0.91 5.24 4.89
CA ALA A 65 0.75 4.83 3.50
C ALA A 65 0.90 6.04 2.55
N ALA A 66 0.25 7.16 2.87
CA ALA A 66 0.39 8.41 2.12
C ALA A 66 1.82 8.95 2.11
N ALA A 67 2.58 8.76 3.19
CA ALA A 67 3.97 9.21 3.34
C ALA A 67 5.02 8.27 2.72
N SER A 68 4.63 7.11 2.22
CA SER A 68 5.54 6.05 1.75
C SER A 68 6.59 6.53 0.73
N THR A 69 6.20 7.37 -0.24
CA THR A 69 7.12 7.93 -1.23
C THR A 69 8.18 8.82 -0.58
N LEU A 70 7.79 9.71 0.33
CA LEU A 70 8.71 10.58 1.07
C LEU A 70 9.65 9.79 1.99
N LEU A 71 9.16 8.75 2.66
CA LEU A 71 10.01 7.86 3.47
C LEU A 71 11.03 7.11 2.60
N SER A 72 10.67 6.76 1.37
CA SER A 72 11.59 6.17 0.39
C SER A 72 12.66 7.15 -0.08
N GLU A 73 12.30 8.43 -0.26
CA GLU A 73 13.27 9.51 -0.54
C GLU A 73 14.31 9.63 0.58
N VAL A 74 13.88 9.57 1.85
CA VAL A 74 14.79 9.60 3.01
C VAL A 74 15.81 8.47 2.94
N VAL A 75 15.36 7.25 2.64
CA VAL A 75 16.27 6.09 2.47
C VAL A 75 17.23 6.31 1.30
N ARG A 76 16.73 6.79 0.15
CA ARG A 76 17.59 7.06 -1.01
C ARG A 76 18.66 8.10 -0.69
N LEU A 77 18.29 9.20 -0.04
CA LEU A 77 19.22 10.27 0.34
C LEU A 77 20.34 9.76 1.25
N LYS A 78 20.02 8.89 2.22
CA LYS A 78 21.03 8.25 3.09
C LYS A 78 22.06 7.40 2.34
N HIS A 79 21.71 6.89 1.17
CA HIS A 79 22.61 6.11 0.32
C HIS A 79 23.16 6.92 -0.87
N SER A 80 22.87 8.23 -0.95
CA SER A 80 23.31 9.09 -2.05
C SER A 80 24.68 9.68 -1.77
N PHE A 81 25.70 9.16 -2.44
CA PHE A 81 27.08 9.66 -2.35
C PHE A 81 27.41 10.68 -3.44
N GLU A 82 26.65 10.67 -4.54
CA GLU A 82 26.79 11.64 -5.63
C GLU A 82 25.94 12.88 -5.36
N GLY A 83 26.49 14.05 -5.68
CA GLY A 83 25.81 15.33 -5.56
C GLY A 83 24.65 15.46 -6.54
N GLU A 84 23.55 16.04 -6.08
CA GLU A 84 22.36 16.36 -6.88
C GLU A 84 22.15 17.87 -6.92
N ASP A 85 21.48 18.38 -7.96
CA ASP A 85 21.02 19.77 -7.99
C ASP A 85 20.01 20.01 -6.87
N LEU A 86 20.41 20.84 -5.89
CA LEU A 86 19.61 21.16 -4.71
C LEU A 86 18.27 21.81 -5.06
N HIS A 87 18.22 22.64 -6.11
CA HIS A 87 16.98 23.30 -6.50
C HIS A 87 16.01 22.30 -7.11
N ALA A 88 16.49 21.42 -7.99
CA ALA A 88 15.69 20.34 -8.57
C ALA A 88 15.21 19.36 -7.49
N LEU A 89 16.08 19.01 -6.54
CA LEU A 89 15.73 18.17 -5.39
C LEU A 89 14.64 18.81 -4.53
N ASN A 90 14.77 20.09 -4.20
CA ASN A 90 13.78 20.83 -3.42
C ASN A 90 12.41 20.88 -4.13
N GLN A 91 12.39 21.18 -5.43
CA GLN A 91 11.16 21.19 -6.21
C GLN A 91 10.48 19.82 -6.24
N ARG A 92 11.27 18.74 -6.43
CA ARG A 92 10.76 17.35 -6.41
C ARG A 92 10.13 17.03 -5.06
N LEU A 93 10.87 17.23 -3.96
CA LEU A 93 10.41 16.92 -2.62
C LEU A 93 9.20 17.78 -2.20
N SER A 94 9.19 19.06 -2.57
CA SER A 94 8.03 19.94 -2.36
C SER A 94 6.79 19.45 -3.11
N GLY A 95 6.96 18.92 -4.31
CA GLY A 95 5.90 18.26 -5.08
C GLY A 95 5.36 17.03 -4.35
N GLU A 96 6.24 16.12 -3.93
CA GLU A 96 5.87 14.91 -3.18
C GLU A 96 5.19 15.23 -1.84
N LEU A 97 5.60 16.31 -1.17
CA LEU A 97 4.97 16.77 0.08
C LEU A 97 3.52 17.25 -0.13
N LYS A 98 3.25 17.96 -1.24
CA LYS A 98 1.89 18.35 -1.64
C LYS A 98 1.06 17.13 -2.03
N LEU A 99 1.66 16.14 -2.70
CA LEU A 99 0.99 14.87 -3.02
C LEU A 99 0.60 14.12 -1.73
N PHE A 100 1.51 14.05 -0.76
CA PHE A 100 1.25 13.49 0.57
C PHE A 100 0.07 14.18 1.25
N GLU A 101 0.07 15.51 1.32
CA GLU A 101 -1.00 16.28 1.96
C GLU A 101 -2.36 15.96 1.34
N HIS A 102 -2.44 15.96 0.02
CA HIS A 102 -3.68 15.63 -0.68
C HIS A 102 -4.14 14.19 -0.41
N ARG A 103 -3.24 13.20 -0.51
CA ARG A 103 -3.56 11.78 -0.26
C ARG A 103 -4.04 11.57 1.17
N ALA A 104 -3.33 12.14 2.15
CA ALA A 104 -3.67 11.97 3.56
C ALA A 104 -5.05 12.59 3.88
N LEU A 105 -5.37 13.76 3.34
CA LEU A 105 -6.69 14.38 3.48
C LEU A 105 -7.78 13.57 2.79
N HIS A 106 -7.51 13.08 1.57
CA HIS A 106 -8.43 12.24 0.81
C HIS A 106 -8.76 10.94 1.56
N ASP A 107 -7.76 10.34 2.21
CA ASP A 107 -7.90 9.10 2.99
C ASP A 107 -8.51 9.33 4.40
N GLY A 108 -8.98 10.55 4.68
CA GLY A 108 -9.76 10.88 5.87
C GLY A 108 -8.94 11.31 7.10
N ALA A 109 -7.65 11.60 6.95
CA ALA A 109 -6.87 12.15 8.06
C ALA A 109 -7.31 13.58 8.42
N GLU A 110 -7.33 13.91 9.71
CA GLU A 110 -7.68 15.27 10.15
C GLU A 110 -6.64 16.29 9.64
N SER A 111 -7.09 17.46 9.19
CA SER A 111 -6.18 18.51 8.69
C SER A 111 -5.08 18.87 9.70
N SER A 112 -5.41 18.93 11.00
CA SER A 112 -4.41 19.19 12.05
C SER A 112 -3.33 18.11 12.13
N GLN A 113 -3.70 16.85 11.87
CA GLN A 113 -2.80 15.70 11.85
C GLN A 113 -1.92 15.73 10.59
N VAL A 114 -2.50 16.06 9.43
CA VAL A 114 -1.76 16.21 8.17
C VAL A 114 -0.72 17.32 8.27
N MET A 115 -1.07 18.46 8.88
CA MET A 115 -0.16 19.57 9.11
C MET A 115 1.00 19.18 10.05
N ALA A 116 0.72 18.43 11.11
CA ALA A 116 1.74 17.92 12.02
C ALA A 116 2.65 16.87 11.34
N ALA A 117 2.09 15.99 10.51
CA ALA A 117 2.84 15.02 9.74
C ALA A 117 3.74 15.69 8.69
N ARG A 118 3.23 16.72 8.01
CA ARG A 118 4.00 17.53 7.06
C ARG A 118 5.21 18.18 7.74
N TYR A 119 5.03 18.73 8.94
CA TYR A 119 6.12 19.28 9.74
C TYR A 119 7.18 18.23 10.05
N VAL A 120 6.75 17.04 10.51
CA VAL A 120 7.64 15.91 10.81
C VAL A 120 8.42 15.49 9.56
N LEU A 121 7.75 15.33 8.43
CA LEU A 121 8.37 14.92 7.17
C LEU A 121 9.37 15.96 6.66
N CYS A 122 9.03 17.26 6.66
CA CYS A 122 9.98 18.33 6.33
C CYS A 122 11.24 18.22 7.18
N THR A 123 11.07 18.11 8.51
CA THR A 123 12.18 18.05 9.47
C THR A 123 13.11 16.86 9.19
N VAL A 124 12.52 15.68 8.94
CA VAL A 124 13.28 14.43 8.72
C VAL A 124 14.00 14.44 7.37
N ILE A 125 13.33 14.93 6.32
CA ILE A 125 13.93 15.02 4.99
C ILE A 125 15.05 16.05 4.96
N ASP A 126 14.85 17.21 5.60
CA ASP A 126 15.89 18.24 5.68
C ASP A 126 17.15 17.71 6.41
N GLU A 127 16.97 16.98 7.50
CA GLU A 127 18.10 16.31 8.16
C GLU A 127 18.75 15.25 7.26
N ALA A 128 17.96 14.46 6.54
CA ALA A 128 18.49 13.46 5.60
C ALA A 128 19.33 14.10 4.49
N VAL A 129 18.95 15.28 3.99
CA VAL A 129 19.75 16.02 3.00
C VAL A 129 21.03 16.57 3.64
N VAL A 130 20.93 17.25 4.78
CA VAL A 130 22.09 17.88 5.45
C VAL A 130 23.11 16.83 5.93
N THR A 131 22.68 15.60 6.20
CA THR A 131 23.57 14.50 6.62
C THR A 131 24.23 13.77 5.45
N THR A 132 23.90 14.08 4.20
CA THR A 132 24.62 13.56 3.03
C THR A 132 26.01 14.20 2.90
N PRO A 133 26.98 13.54 2.21
CA PRO A 133 28.31 14.09 2.00
C PRO A 133 28.34 15.45 1.27
N TRP A 134 27.36 15.71 0.41
CA TRP A 134 27.25 16.94 -0.39
C TRP A 134 26.27 17.97 0.21
N GLY A 135 25.46 17.59 1.19
CA GLY A 135 24.45 18.47 1.78
C GLY A 135 24.91 19.29 2.98
N ASN A 136 25.91 18.82 3.74
CA ASN A 136 26.33 19.44 5.01
C ASN A 136 26.88 20.87 4.85
N GLU A 137 27.61 21.15 3.77
CA GLU A 137 28.18 22.47 3.47
C GLU A 137 27.41 23.22 2.38
N SER A 138 26.17 22.79 2.11
CA SER A 138 25.35 23.33 1.04
C SER A 138 24.44 24.47 1.48
N GLU A 139 23.91 25.21 0.51
CA GLU A 139 22.90 26.26 0.71
C GLU A 139 21.51 25.69 1.10
N TRP A 140 21.37 24.37 1.32
CA TRP A 140 20.10 23.72 1.64
C TRP A 140 19.39 24.34 2.84
N SER A 141 20.14 24.76 3.86
CA SER A 141 19.57 25.40 5.06
C SER A 141 18.74 26.66 4.77
N GLN A 142 19.07 27.40 3.70
CA GLN A 142 18.36 28.62 3.30
C GLN A 142 17.09 28.32 2.50
N MET A 143 17.07 27.19 1.79
CA MET A 143 15.96 26.75 0.95
C MET A 143 15.27 25.49 1.48
N SER A 144 15.41 25.17 2.77
CA SER A 144 14.94 23.90 3.33
C SER A 144 13.42 23.75 3.19
N LEU A 145 12.95 22.50 3.23
CA LEU A 145 11.51 22.24 3.17
C LEU A 145 10.82 22.84 4.38
N LEU A 146 11.38 22.68 5.58
CA LEU A 146 10.82 23.23 6.82
C LEU A 146 10.73 24.75 6.77
N SER A 147 11.74 25.42 6.21
CA SER A 147 11.73 26.87 6.02
C SER A 147 10.61 27.28 5.05
N SER A 148 10.53 26.62 3.91
CA SER A 148 9.55 26.93 2.86
C SER A 148 8.09 26.70 3.30
N PHE A 149 7.85 25.66 4.11
CA PHE A 149 6.52 25.16 4.43
C PHE A 149 6.02 25.52 5.83
N HIS A 150 6.93 25.89 6.73
CA HIS A 150 6.62 26.22 8.12
C HIS A 150 7.34 27.48 8.62
N ASN A 151 8.19 28.11 7.79
CA ASN A 151 8.95 29.31 8.14
C ASN A 151 9.85 29.07 9.38
N GLU A 152 10.42 27.86 9.47
CA GLU A 152 11.28 27.40 10.56
C GLU A 152 12.54 26.72 10.01
N THR A 153 13.69 26.94 10.64
CA THR A 153 14.99 26.38 10.20
C THR A 153 15.54 25.28 11.10
N PHE A 154 14.95 25.07 12.29
CA PHE A 154 15.39 24.05 13.26
C PHE A 154 14.20 23.26 13.81
N GLY A 155 13.86 22.13 13.18
CA GLY A 155 12.76 21.26 13.62
C GLY A 155 13.17 20.13 14.58
N GLY A 156 14.47 19.88 14.73
CA GLY A 156 15.01 18.73 15.46
C GLY A 156 14.60 18.63 16.92
N GLU A 157 14.33 19.76 17.59
CA GLU A 157 13.83 19.77 18.97
C GLU A 157 12.31 19.65 19.03
N LYS A 158 11.60 20.42 18.18
CA LYS A 158 10.14 20.44 18.10
C LYS A 158 9.56 19.10 17.69
N PHE A 159 10.29 18.29 16.90
CA PHE A 159 9.92 16.89 16.66
C PHE A 159 9.71 16.14 17.98
N PHE A 160 10.65 16.23 18.93
CA PHE A 160 10.53 15.51 20.20
C PHE A 160 9.53 16.16 21.17
N GLN A 161 9.36 17.48 21.12
CA GLN A 161 8.28 18.15 21.87
C GLN A 161 6.90 17.69 21.37
N LEU A 162 6.73 17.55 20.05
CA LEU A 162 5.53 16.98 19.44
C LEU A 162 5.36 15.52 19.86
N LEU A 163 6.42 14.71 19.82
CA LEU A 163 6.39 13.30 20.22
C LEU A 163 5.89 13.16 21.67
N GLU A 164 6.46 13.94 22.60
CA GLU A 164 6.06 13.91 24.00
C GLU A 164 4.58 14.29 24.16
N ARG A 165 4.14 15.36 23.49
CA ARG A 165 2.75 15.83 23.53
C ARG A 165 1.78 14.75 23.03
N LEU A 166 2.07 14.14 21.88
CA LEU A 166 1.21 13.12 21.28
C LEU A 166 1.20 11.81 22.10
N SER A 167 2.33 11.48 22.74
CA SER A 167 2.46 10.29 23.62
C SER A 167 1.59 10.35 24.87
N ARG A 168 1.04 11.52 25.23
CA ARG A 168 0.09 11.68 26.36
C ARG A 168 -1.28 11.07 26.07
N ASN A 169 -1.67 10.99 24.80
CA ASN A 169 -2.89 10.30 24.36
C ASN A 169 -2.60 9.43 23.13
N PRO A 170 -1.92 8.29 23.34
CA PRO A 170 -1.40 7.50 22.24
C PRO A 170 -2.49 6.75 21.49
N VAL A 171 -3.66 6.50 22.11
CA VAL A 171 -4.83 5.92 21.43
C VAL A 171 -5.33 6.85 20.34
N LYS A 172 -5.48 8.16 20.64
CA LYS A 172 -5.92 9.16 19.67
C LYS A 172 -4.86 9.41 18.58
N HIS A 173 -3.59 9.42 18.97
CA HIS A 173 -2.50 9.86 18.10
C HIS A 173 -1.66 8.71 17.52
N LEU A 174 -2.14 7.46 17.62
CA LEU A 174 -1.45 6.27 17.14
C LEU A 174 -0.90 6.42 15.71
N PRO A 175 -1.66 6.98 14.73
CA PRO A 175 -1.13 7.06 13.38
C PRO A 175 0.07 8.01 13.24
N MET A 176 0.12 9.08 14.03
CA MET A 176 1.28 10.00 14.08
C MET A 176 2.47 9.36 14.80
N LEU A 177 2.22 8.68 15.92
CA LEU A 177 3.27 8.01 16.69
C LEU A 177 4.00 6.96 15.84
N GLU A 178 3.27 6.24 14.99
CA GLU A 178 3.86 5.29 14.04
C GLU A 178 4.70 5.96 12.95
N LEU A 179 4.21 7.06 12.37
CA LEU A 179 4.99 7.82 11.40
C LEU A 179 6.30 8.30 12.03
N MET A 180 6.24 8.87 13.24
CA MET A 180 7.41 9.34 13.98
C MET A 180 8.36 8.19 14.35
N TYR A 181 7.82 7.03 14.74
CA TYR A 181 8.62 5.83 14.99
C TYR A 181 9.37 5.36 13.74
N LEU A 182 8.72 5.39 12.57
CA LEU A 182 9.36 5.06 11.31
C LEU A 182 10.47 6.08 10.98
N CYS A 183 10.22 7.37 11.17
CA CYS A 183 11.26 8.39 10.98
C CYS A 183 12.49 8.14 11.87
N LEU A 184 12.30 7.81 13.16
CA LEU A 184 13.39 7.45 14.07
C LEU A 184 14.10 6.15 13.63
N SER A 185 13.35 5.16 13.15
CA SER A 185 13.89 3.88 12.68
C SER A 185 14.67 4.01 11.36
N LEU A 186 14.32 4.99 10.54
CA LEU A 186 15.09 5.39 9.36
C LEU A 186 16.33 6.21 9.73
N GLY A 187 16.54 6.51 11.02
CA GLY A 187 17.72 7.15 11.57
C GLY A 187 17.65 8.67 11.57
N PHE A 188 16.48 9.23 11.83
CA PHE A 188 16.36 10.62 12.28
C PHE A 188 16.88 10.75 13.72
N GLU A 189 17.74 11.73 13.96
CA GLU A 189 18.40 11.98 15.23
C GLU A 189 17.94 13.30 15.88
N GLY A 190 17.70 14.33 15.07
CA GLY A 190 17.29 15.65 15.53
C GLY A 190 18.23 16.22 16.60
N LYS A 191 17.65 16.70 17.72
CA LYS A 191 18.42 17.30 18.83
C LYS A 191 19.47 16.35 19.45
N TYR A 192 19.30 15.03 19.32
CA TYR A 192 20.19 14.06 19.96
C TYR A 192 21.55 13.93 19.26
N ARG A 193 21.67 14.37 18.00
CA ARG A 193 22.93 14.34 17.24
C ARG A 193 24.06 15.14 17.90
N VAL A 194 23.72 16.22 18.61
CA VAL A 194 24.68 17.13 19.24
C VAL A 194 24.78 16.97 20.76
N MET A 195 23.97 16.09 21.36
CA MET A 195 23.95 15.88 22.80
C MET A 195 25.01 14.85 23.24
N PRO A 196 25.67 15.07 24.39
CA PRO A 196 26.49 14.04 25.02
C PRO A 196 25.63 12.80 25.33
N ARG A 197 26.08 11.62 24.88
CA ARG A 197 25.32 10.35 25.01
C ARG A 197 23.96 10.36 24.29
N GLY A 198 23.73 11.29 23.36
CA GLY A 198 22.44 11.47 22.69
C GLY A 198 21.93 10.23 21.96
N MET A 199 22.81 9.43 21.35
CA MET A 199 22.42 8.18 20.67
C MET A 199 21.81 7.14 21.62
N LEU A 200 22.30 7.04 22.86
CA LEU A 200 21.75 6.14 23.87
C LEU A 200 20.34 6.60 24.31
N GLU A 201 20.15 7.91 24.48
CA GLU A 201 18.84 8.47 24.80
C GLU A 201 17.85 8.34 23.63
N LEU A 202 18.31 8.55 22.40
CA LEU A 202 17.53 8.37 21.19
C LEU A 202 17.02 6.93 21.06
N GLU A 203 17.88 5.95 21.31
CA GLU A 203 17.52 4.53 21.32
C GLU A 203 16.47 4.22 22.41
N ALA A 204 16.65 4.76 23.62
CA ALA A 204 15.67 4.63 24.70
C ALA A 204 14.31 5.23 24.35
N VAL A 205 14.29 6.40 23.67
CA VAL A 205 13.07 7.03 23.17
C VAL A 205 12.39 6.15 22.11
N ARG A 206 13.16 5.65 21.13
CA ARG A 206 12.66 4.75 20.08
C ARG A 206 12.04 3.48 20.67
N ASP A 207 12.71 2.86 21.65
CA ASP A 207 12.25 1.62 22.29
C ASP A 207 11.01 1.84 23.18
N SER A 208 10.92 2.99 23.85
CA SER A 208 9.73 3.40 24.60
C SER A 208 8.53 3.58 23.67
N LEU A 209 8.74 4.32 22.56
CA LEU A 209 7.71 4.55 21.55
C LEU A 209 7.23 3.24 20.90
N TYR A 210 8.16 2.36 20.54
CA TYR A 210 7.84 1.03 20.00
C TYR A 210 6.97 0.23 20.96
N ARG A 211 7.35 0.16 22.25
CA ARG A 211 6.56 -0.55 23.26
C ARG A 211 5.14 0.03 23.40
N GLN A 212 5.01 1.35 23.39
CA GLN A 212 3.71 2.01 23.46
C GLN A 212 2.83 1.68 22.24
N ILE A 213 3.38 1.74 21.02
CA ILE A 213 2.66 1.37 19.79
C ILE A 213 2.25 -0.11 19.83
N ARG A 214 3.17 -0.99 20.23
CA ARG A 214 2.95 -2.44 20.32
C ARG A 214 1.89 -2.81 21.36
N GLN A 215 1.81 -2.09 22.47
CA GLN A 215 0.73 -2.27 23.45
C GLN A 215 -0.65 -1.91 22.87
N LEU A 216 -0.73 -0.89 22.02
CA LEU A 216 -2.00 -0.44 21.43
C LEU A 216 -2.46 -1.29 20.25
N ARG A 217 -1.53 -1.73 19.39
CA ARG A 217 -1.88 -2.63 18.28
C ARG A 217 -2.14 -4.07 18.72
N GLY A 218 -1.73 -4.44 19.93
CA GLY A 218 -1.72 -5.81 20.40
C GLY A 218 -0.57 -6.63 19.78
N ASP A 219 -0.56 -7.92 20.06
CA ASP A 219 0.36 -8.83 19.36
C ASP A 219 0.00 -8.88 17.88
N VAL A 220 0.90 -8.34 17.04
CA VAL A 220 0.85 -8.58 15.60
C VAL A 220 0.93 -10.09 15.42
N PRO A 221 -0.06 -10.75 14.79
CA PRO A 221 0.07 -12.16 14.45
C PRO A 221 1.40 -12.33 13.71
N ARG A 222 2.25 -13.27 14.14
CA ARG A 222 3.54 -13.60 13.49
C ARG A 222 3.40 -14.08 12.04
N GLU A 223 2.19 -14.00 11.50
CA GLU A 223 1.85 -14.25 10.12
C GLU A 223 2.17 -12.98 9.33
N VAL A 224 3.33 -12.97 8.68
CA VAL A 224 3.88 -11.86 7.87
C VAL A 224 2.95 -11.46 6.69
N SER A 225 1.84 -12.18 6.50
CA SER A 225 0.79 -11.83 5.56
C SER A 225 -0.58 -12.28 6.11
N PRO A 226 -1.59 -11.39 6.18
CA PRO A 226 -3.00 -11.78 6.34
C PRO A 226 -3.49 -12.72 5.22
N HIS A 227 -2.77 -12.74 4.10
CA HIS A 227 -2.98 -13.58 2.92
C HIS A 227 -1.71 -14.39 2.62
N TRP A 228 -1.17 -15.14 3.60
CA TRP A 228 -0.03 -16.04 3.35
C TRP A 228 -0.31 -17.03 2.21
N GLN A 229 -1.59 -17.24 1.89
CA GLN A 229 -2.04 -17.73 0.61
C GLN A 229 -1.95 -16.59 -0.41
N GLY A 230 -0.75 -16.37 -0.94
CA GLY A 230 -0.53 -15.49 -2.07
C GLY A 230 -1.55 -15.75 -3.16
N LEU A 231 -1.92 -14.70 -3.91
CA LEU A 231 -2.75 -14.78 -5.10
C LEU A 231 -2.40 -16.08 -5.82
N ARG A 232 -3.39 -16.98 -5.93
CA ARG A 232 -3.25 -18.23 -6.67
C ARG A 232 -2.90 -17.86 -8.09
N ASP A 233 -1.60 -17.76 -8.35
CA ASP A 233 -1.05 -17.60 -9.67
C ASP A 233 -1.63 -18.77 -10.47
N THR A 234 -2.49 -18.43 -11.41
CA THR A 234 -3.18 -19.38 -12.27
C THR A 234 -2.20 -19.96 -13.30
N ARG A 235 -0.88 -19.89 -13.05
CA ARG A 235 0.11 -20.75 -13.68
C ARG A 235 0.05 -22.15 -13.08
N ARG A 236 -0.88 -22.91 -13.66
CA ARG A 236 -0.88 -24.37 -13.85
C ARG A 236 0.46 -25.03 -13.47
N ARG A 237 0.56 -25.48 -12.22
CA ARG A 237 1.42 -26.62 -11.87
C ARG A 237 0.53 -27.68 -11.26
N LEU A 238 -0.17 -28.39 -12.13
CA LEU A 238 -0.92 -29.59 -11.80
C LEU A 238 0.06 -30.74 -11.56
N VAL A 239 0.91 -30.65 -10.53
CA VAL A 239 1.53 -31.87 -10.00
C VAL A 239 0.52 -32.44 -9.02
N ARG A 240 -0.45 -33.13 -9.62
CA ARG A 240 -1.42 -33.98 -8.95
C ARG A 240 -0.62 -35.04 -8.19
N ILE A 241 -0.43 -34.82 -6.90
CA ILE A 241 -0.04 -35.88 -5.97
C ILE A 241 -1.11 -36.96 -6.16
N VAL A 242 -0.72 -38.06 -6.82
CA VAL A 242 -1.54 -39.26 -6.85
C VAL A 242 -1.49 -39.79 -5.43
N PRO A 243 -2.59 -39.74 -4.69
CA PRO A 243 -2.56 -40.14 -3.30
C PRO A 243 -2.24 -41.65 -3.25
N TRP A 244 -1.28 -42.04 -2.42
CA TRP A 244 -0.66 -43.37 -2.42
C TRP A 244 -1.64 -44.56 -2.37
N TRP A 245 -2.81 -44.38 -1.75
CA TRP A 245 -3.90 -45.36 -1.74
C TRP A 245 -4.43 -45.73 -3.14
N MET A 246 -4.41 -44.83 -4.12
CA MET A 246 -4.80 -45.16 -5.49
C MET A 246 -3.78 -46.10 -6.16
N VAL A 247 -2.49 -45.92 -5.88
CA VAL A 247 -1.44 -46.82 -6.37
C VAL A 247 -1.61 -48.20 -5.71
N ALA A 248 -1.85 -48.23 -4.40
CA ALA A 248 -2.10 -49.47 -3.67
C ALA A 248 -3.37 -50.21 -4.16
N LEU A 249 -4.44 -49.48 -4.47
CA LEU A 249 -5.66 -50.07 -5.01
C LEU A 249 -5.44 -50.64 -6.41
N PHE A 250 -4.74 -49.89 -7.28
CA PHE A 250 -4.45 -50.34 -8.64
C PHE A 250 -3.53 -51.57 -8.66
N THR A 251 -2.49 -51.60 -7.82
CA THR A 251 -1.61 -52.78 -7.71
C THR A 251 -2.37 -54.00 -7.21
N LEU A 252 -3.27 -53.83 -6.24
CA LEU A 252 -4.10 -54.92 -5.72
C LEU A 252 -5.04 -55.49 -6.80
N ILE A 253 -5.69 -54.63 -7.59
CA ILE A 253 -6.56 -55.04 -8.70
C ILE A 253 -5.76 -55.78 -9.78
N CYS A 254 -4.59 -55.26 -10.15
CA CYS A 254 -3.75 -55.86 -11.18
C CYS A 254 -3.23 -57.25 -10.75
N LEU A 255 -2.80 -57.37 -9.49
CA LEU A 255 -2.38 -58.65 -8.91
C LEU A 255 -3.55 -59.65 -8.84
N GLY A 256 -4.75 -59.18 -8.48
CA GLY A 256 -5.97 -59.98 -8.50
C GLY A 256 -6.27 -60.53 -9.89
N MET A 257 -6.27 -59.68 -10.93
CA MET A 257 -6.49 -60.12 -12.31
C MET A 257 -5.47 -61.16 -12.78
N LEU A 258 -4.18 -60.97 -12.47
CA LEU A 258 -3.14 -61.94 -12.79
C LEU A 258 -3.40 -63.27 -12.09
N TYR A 259 -3.72 -63.25 -10.79
CA TYR A 259 -4.02 -64.46 -10.04
C TYR A 259 -5.22 -65.21 -10.64
N THR A 260 -6.32 -64.53 -10.96
CA THR A 260 -7.51 -65.17 -11.53
C THR A 260 -7.20 -65.74 -12.92
N GLY A 261 -6.45 -65.02 -13.75
CA GLY A 261 -6.03 -65.50 -15.07
C GLY A 261 -5.15 -66.75 -14.97
N PHE A 262 -4.16 -66.73 -14.09
CA PHE A 262 -3.33 -67.91 -13.83
C PHE A 262 -4.13 -69.07 -13.25
N ALA A 263 -5.03 -68.82 -12.28
CA ALA A 263 -5.89 -69.86 -11.72
C ALA A 263 -6.80 -70.48 -12.79
N TRP A 264 -7.27 -69.70 -13.75
CA TRP A 264 -8.09 -70.21 -14.84
C TRP A 264 -7.28 -71.03 -15.84
N VAL A 265 -6.09 -70.57 -16.25
CA VAL A 265 -5.17 -71.34 -17.10
C VAL A 265 -4.69 -72.62 -16.41
N LEU A 266 -4.37 -72.55 -15.11
CA LEU A 266 -4.02 -73.73 -14.33
C LEU A 266 -5.22 -74.66 -14.15
N GLY A 267 -6.44 -74.14 -14.07
CA GLY A 267 -7.67 -74.95 -14.05
C GLY A 267 -7.87 -75.69 -15.36
N GLU A 268 -7.75 -75.00 -16.49
CA GLU A 268 -7.91 -75.59 -17.82
C GLU A 268 -6.79 -76.59 -18.15
N GLN A 269 -5.54 -76.30 -17.75
CA GLN A 269 -4.45 -77.27 -17.81
C GLN A 269 -4.63 -78.43 -16.84
N ARG A 270 -5.13 -78.19 -15.62
CA ARG A 270 -5.45 -79.24 -14.66
C ARG A 270 -6.52 -80.18 -15.22
N ASP A 271 -7.57 -79.66 -15.84
CA ASP A 271 -8.63 -80.48 -16.44
C ASP A 271 -8.11 -81.25 -17.67
N THR A 272 -7.24 -80.63 -18.48
CA THR A 272 -6.59 -81.27 -19.63
C THR A 272 -5.61 -82.38 -19.23
N VAL A 273 -4.87 -82.21 -18.13
CA VAL A 273 -3.89 -83.19 -17.63
C VAL A 273 -4.54 -84.27 -16.75
N LEU A 274 -5.71 -84.00 -16.15
CA LEU A 274 -6.49 -84.98 -15.39
C LEU A 274 -7.41 -85.83 -16.28
N GLN A 275 -7.75 -85.37 -17.49
CA GLN A 275 -8.55 -86.13 -18.46
C GLN A 275 -8.07 -87.56 -18.76
N PRO A 276 -6.75 -87.85 -18.83
CA PRO A 276 -6.23 -89.22 -19.00
C PRO A 276 -6.31 -90.08 -17.73
N TYR A 277 -6.48 -89.47 -16.55
CA TYR A 277 -6.48 -90.14 -15.24
C TYR A 277 -7.86 -90.21 -14.58
N GLN A 278 -8.89 -89.62 -15.20
CA GLN A 278 -10.26 -89.77 -14.75
C GLN A 278 -10.77 -91.13 -15.23
N PRO A 279 -10.96 -92.12 -14.33
CA PRO A 279 -11.56 -93.38 -14.72
C PRO A 279 -12.98 -93.11 -15.24
N VAL A 280 -13.22 -93.43 -16.50
CA VAL A 280 -14.56 -93.58 -17.05
C VAL A 280 -15.10 -94.89 -16.49
N ASP A 281 -16.03 -94.82 -15.53
CA ASP A 281 -17.12 -95.80 -15.34
C ASP A 281 -17.95 -95.49 -14.07
N PRO A 282 -19.18 -96.02 -13.94
CA PRO A 282 -20.35 -95.60 -14.68
C PRO A 282 -21.50 -95.25 -13.70
N THR A 283 -22.62 -94.83 -14.26
CA THR A 283 -23.98 -94.84 -13.69
C THR A 283 -24.19 -95.73 -12.45
N VAL A 284 -24.87 -95.20 -11.43
CA VAL A 284 -26.02 -95.77 -10.68
C VAL A 284 -26.36 -94.72 -9.59
N GLN A 285 -27.25 -93.77 -9.85
CA GLN A 285 -28.66 -93.81 -9.43
C GLN A 285 -28.89 -94.62 -8.15
N VAL A 286 -29.02 -93.98 -6.98
CA VAL A 286 -30.09 -94.27 -5.99
C VAL A 286 -30.29 -93.02 -5.12
N GLU A 287 -31.49 -92.46 -5.22
CA GLU A 287 -32.12 -91.48 -4.32
C GLU A 287 -32.72 -92.21 -3.09
N PRO A 288 -33.36 -91.51 -2.15
CA PRO A 288 -32.86 -91.05 -0.85
C PRO A 288 -33.39 -91.90 0.33
N GLN A 289 -32.98 -91.56 1.56
CA GLN A 289 -33.73 -91.62 2.85
C GLN A 289 -32.71 -91.35 3.96
N SER A 290 -32.91 -90.51 4.98
CA SER A 290 -34.08 -89.81 5.54
C SER A 290 -33.58 -88.64 6.38
#